data_AF-A0A937UGV5-F1
#
_entry.id   AF-A0A937UGV5-F1
#
_cell.length_a   1.000
_cell.length_b   1.000
_cell.length_c   1.000
_cell.angle_alpha   90.00
_cell.angle_beta   90.00
_cell.angle_gamma   90.00
#
_symmetry.space_group_name_H-M   'P 1'
#
loop_
_entity.id
_entity.type
_entity.pdbx_description
1 polymer ?
#
loop_
_entity_poly.entity_id
_entity_poly.type
_entity_poly.pdbx_seq_one_letter_code
_entity_poly.pdbx_strand_id
1 'polypeptide(L)'
;MKELSNFPKIECPFVRNKYKVNRDDWQKHGKQLQLRMPEVYLVTPEVNPEYEWVFEDDTIAVEKLNGTNVKLLTENGRLTSLYNRKNPIDPLQIIKGKTFIIEGIFRSIQKGYIEIDGEQAGEVIGPKLQGNPYNLNNHIWYPFSKAVKHLAYRSFHEHEKNFVNWSNWFKDYLISRFAAKRKSKQGDQYKEVMAEGVVFYNLRRKEEGKTYRAKLRRDMFAWYYSDVIEIHGY
;
A
#
# COMPACT_ATOMS: atom_id res chain seq x y z
N MET A 1 24.02 15.13 -1.43
CA MET A 1 22.58 14.76 -1.45
C MET A 1 21.89 15.60 -0.40
N LYS A 2 20.75 16.21 -0.72
CA LYS A 2 19.92 16.89 0.28
C LYS A 2 19.19 15.82 1.10
N GLU A 3 18.99 16.10 2.38
CA GLU A 3 18.15 15.24 3.24
C GLU A 3 16.69 15.44 2.85
N LEU A 4 15.95 14.34 2.71
CA LEU A 4 14.52 14.39 2.39
C LEU A 4 13.71 14.25 3.66
N SER A 5 12.49 14.77 3.66
CA SER A 5 11.61 14.60 4.81
C SER A 5 11.36 13.11 5.10
N ASN A 6 11.05 12.78 6.36
CA ASN A 6 10.75 11.40 6.70
C ASN A 6 9.48 10.90 6.03
N PHE A 7 9.37 9.58 5.80
CA PHE A 7 8.08 8.98 5.49
C PHE A 7 7.21 8.98 6.75
N PRO A 8 6.10 9.73 6.76
CA PRO A 8 5.22 9.73 7.92
C PRO A 8 4.64 8.33 8.10
N LYS A 9 4.62 7.86 9.35
CA LYS A 9 3.96 6.60 9.69
C LYS A 9 2.46 6.80 9.49
N ILE A 10 1.84 5.83 8.82
CA ILE A 10 0.38 5.77 8.65
C ILE A 10 -0.12 4.63 9.53
N GLU A 11 -1.04 4.93 10.43
CA GLU A 11 -1.62 3.98 11.38
C GLU A 11 -2.95 3.40 10.89
N CYS A 12 -3.40 2.36 11.59
CA CYS A 12 -4.71 1.77 11.36
C CYS A 12 -5.79 2.60 12.05
N PRO A 13 -6.95 2.85 11.42
CA PRO A 13 -8.04 3.57 12.09
C PRO A 13 -8.71 2.74 13.18
N PHE A 14 -8.58 1.41 13.17
CA PHE A 14 -9.15 0.53 14.17
C PHE A 14 -8.12 0.07 15.19
N VAL A 15 -8.58 -0.21 16.41
CA VAL A 15 -7.80 -0.91 17.43
C VAL A 15 -7.40 -2.28 16.90
N ARG A 16 -6.19 -2.72 17.24
CA ARG A 16 -5.65 -4.02 16.82
C ARG A 16 -5.18 -4.83 18.00
N ASN A 17 -5.58 -6.10 18.02
CA ASN A 17 -5.24 -7.06 19.06
C ASN A 17 -4.42 -8.22 18.49
N LYS A 18 -3.51 -8.75 19.31
CA LYS A 18 -2.69 -9.91 18.97
C LYS A 18 -3.43 -11.17 19.37
N TYR A 19 -3.50 -12.12 18.44
CA TYR A 19 -4.08 -13.43 18.67
C TYR A 19 -3.04 -14.49 18.37
N LYS A 20 -2.97 -15.51 19.24
CA LYS A 20 -2.16 -16.69 18.98
C LYS A 20 -2.82 -17.52 17.90
N VAL A 21 -2.01 -18.20 17.09
CA VAL A 21 -2.52 -19.14 16.10
C VAL A 21 -1.98 -20.54 16.37
N ASN A 22 -2.66 -21.54 15.81
CA ASN A 22 -2.20 -22.91 15.88
C ASN A 22 -0.78 -23.03 15.30
N ARG A 23 0.11 -23.62 16.10
CA ARG A 23 1.55 -23.64 15.78
C ARG A 23 1.85 -24.55 14.59
N ASP A 24 1.10 -25.63 14.41
CA ASP A 24 1.32 -26.59 13.34
C ASP A 24 0.85 -26.01 12.00
N ASP A 25 -0.28 -25.31 12.00
CA ASP A 25 -0.76 -24.57 10.82
C ASP A 25 0.21 -23.45 10.44
N TRP A 26 0.73 -22.71 11.43
CA TRP A 26 1.75 -21.69 11.18
C TRP A 26 3.05 -22.28 10.58
N GLN A 27 3.50 -23.45 11.03
CA GLN A 27 4.67 -24.10 10.44
C GLN A 27 4.44 -24.46 8.96
N LYS A 28 3.23 -24.89 8.61
CA LYS A 28 2.85 -25.25 7.23
C LYS A 28 2.64 -24.03 6.33
N HIS A 29 1.93 -23.00 6.83
CA HIS A 29 1.39 -21.92 6.00
C HIS A 29 1.96 -20.53 6.31
N GLY A 30 2.65 -20.36 7.44
CA GLY A 30 3.11 -19.06 7.94
C GLY A 30 4.01 -18.31 6.95
N LYS A 31 4.87 -19.01 6.22
CA LYS A 31 5.71 -18.39 5.17
C LYS A 31 4.87 -17.82 4.02
N GLN A 32 3.85 -18.55 3.56
CA GLN A 32 2.96 -18.10 2.48
C GLN A 32 2.13 -16.89 2.93
N LEU A 33 1.71 -16.88 4.19
CA LEU A 33 0.95 -15.81 4.82
C LEU A 33 1.82 -14.66 5.35
N GLN A 34 3.15 -14.73 5.16
CA GLN A 34 4.13 -13.74 5.64
C GLN A 34 4.13 -13.52 7.17
N LEU A 35 3.71 -14.52 7.94
CA LEU A 35 3.71 -14.52 9.40
C LEU A 35 5.10 -14.86 9.94
N ARG A 36 5.69 -13.95 10.72
CA ARG A 36 7.02 -14.14 11.32
C ARG A 36 6.99 -14.94 12.62
N MET A 37 5.85 -14.97 13.28
CA MET A 37 5.60 -15.64 14.55
C MET A 37 4.23 -16.34 14.46
N PRO A 38 3.94 -17.33 15.33
CA PRO A 38 2.62 -17.96 15.42
C PRO A 38 1.61 -17.01 16.10
N GLU A 39 1.48 -15.81 15.55
CA GLU A 39 0.61 -14.74 16.01
C GLU A 39 0.11 -13.94 14.81
N VAL A 40 -1.15 -13.51 14.87
CA VAL A 40 -1.75 -12.57 13.91
C VAL A 40 -2.14 -11.29 14.65
N TYR A 41 -2.17 -10.17 13.92
CA TYR A 41 -2.54 -8.88 14.48
C TYR A 41 -3.78 -8.34 13.77
N LEU A 42 -4.92 -8.45 14.42
CA LEU A 42 -6.23 -8.31 13.81
C LEU A 42 -6.96 -7.06 14.29
N VAL A 43 -7.72 -6.42 13.41
CA VAL A 43 -8.57 -5.27 13.75
C VAL A 43 -9.82 -5.69 14.52
N THR A 44 -10.24 -4.84 15.45
CA THR A 44 -11.56 -4.92 16.09
C THR A 44 -12.49 -3.84 15.52
N PRO A 45 -13.80 -3.88 15.79
CA PRO A 45 -14.72 -2.80 15.41
C PRO A 45 -14.45 -1.46 16.12
N GLU A 46 -13.64 -1.45 17.17
CA GLU A 46 -13.31 -0.25 17.95
C GLU A 46 -12.38 0.67 17.14
N VAL A 47 -12.72 1.96 17.09
CA VAL A 47 -11.98 2.98 16.36
C VAL A 47 -10.92 3.58 17.29
N ASN A 48 -9.69 3.73 16.80
CA ASN A 48 -8.66 4.44 17.56
C ASN A 48 -9.05 5.93 17.71
N PRO A 49 -8.81 6.53 18.88
CA PRO A 49 -9.01 7.97 19.05
C PRO A 49 -8.31 8.78 17.95
N GLU A 50 -8.97 9.83 17.48
CA GLU A 50 -8.53 10.74 16.40
C GLU A 50 -8.62 10.17 14.98
N TYR A 51 -9.16 8.97 14.80
CA TYR A 51 -9.37 8.34 13.50
C TYR A 51 -10.83 8.29 13.06
N GLU A 52 -11.77 8.85 13.82
CA GLU A 52 -13.21 8.89 13.51
C GLU A 52 -13.49 9.56 12.16
N TRP A 53 -12.60 10.44 11.73
CA TRP A 53 -12.70 11.12 10.44
C TRP A 53 -12.72 10.18 9.23
N VAL A 54 -12.21 8.94 9.35
CA VAL A 54 -12.24 7.99 8.22
C VAL A 54 -13.66 7.65 7.77
N PHE A 55 -14.65 7.90 8.62
CA PHE A 55 -16.07 7.70 8.34
C PHE A 55 -16.75 8.93 7.72
N GLU A 56 -16.10 10.11 7.71
CA GLU A 56 -16.64 11.33 7.11
C GLU A 56 -16.79 11.22 5.58
N ASP A 57 -17.67 12.03 4.99
CA ASP A 57 -18.03 11.98 3.57
C ASP A 57 -16.95 12.44 2.60
N ASP A 58 -16.07 13.31 3.05
CA ASP A 58 -14.91 13.79 2.30
C ASP A 58 -13.70 12.83 2.36
N THR A 59 -13.81 11.71 3.08
CA THR A 59 -12.78 10.66 3.09
C THR A 59 -12.81 9.86 1.80
N ILE A 60 -11.64 9.69 1.18
CA ILE A 60 -11.45 8.83 0.01
C ILE A 60 -10.61 7.61 0.36
N ALA A 61 -10.99 6.44 -0.15
CA ALA A 61 -10.21 5.21 -0.06
C ALA A 61 -9.40 4.99 -1.34
N VAL A 62 -8.08 4.93 -1.21
CA VAL A 62 -7.14 4.78 -2.33
C VAL A 62 -6.41 3.46 -2.21
N GLU A 63 -6.23 2.72 -3.31
CA GLU A 63 -5.47 1.48 -3.31
C GLU A 63 -4.09 1.64 -2.67
N LYS A 64 -3.81 0.80 -1.67
CA LYS A 64 -2.47 0.65 -1.15
C LYS A 64 -1.69 -0.29 -2.06
N LEU A 65 -0.74 0.27 -2.81
CA LEU A 65 0.16 -0.53 -3.64
C LEU A 65 1.12 -1.36 -2.77
N ASN A 66 1.40 -2.58 -3.22
CA ASN A 66 2.25 -3.54 -2.53
C ASN A 66 3.64 -3.60 -3.15
N GLY A 67 4.57 -2.82 -2.60
CA GLY A 67 5.94 -2.73 -3.09
C GLY A 67 6.91 -2.25 -2.02
N THR A 68 7.73 -1.26 -2.39
CA THR A 68 8.60 -0.56 -1.44
C THR A 68 8.52 0.97 -1.58
N ASN A 69 8.39 1.67 -0.46
CA ASN A 69 8.33 3.13 -0.45
C ASN A 69 9.67 3.71 -0.90
N VAL A 70 9.61 4.62 -1.88
CA VAL A 70 10.76 5.36 -2.41
C VAL A 70 10.39 6.82 -2.56
N LYS A 71 11.33 7.69 -2.17
CA LYS A 71 11.20 9.13 -2.23
C LYS A 71 12.35 9.70 -3.04
N LEU A 72 12.05 10.68 -3.88
CA LEU A 72 13.02 11.35 -4.72
C LEU A 72 12.86 12.86 -4.62
N LEU A 73 13.96 13.57 -4.90
CA LEU A 73 13.97 15.02 -5.07
C LEU A 73 14.55 15.32 -6.44
N THR A 74 13.81 16.11 -7.21
CA THR A 74 14.24 16.65 -8.48
C THR A 74 14.45 18.16 -8.37
N GLU A 75 15.47 18.67 -9.06
CA GLU A 75 15.74 20.10 -9.19
C GLU A 75 16.14 20.39 -10.63
N ASN A 76 15.36 21.21 -11.33
CA ASN A 76 15.48 21.52 -12.74
C ASN A 76 15.60 20.26 -13.61
N GLY A 77 14.78 19.23 -13.30
CA GLY A 77 14.76 17.96 -14.02
C GLY A 77 15.90 16.99 -13.66
N ARG A 78 16.79 17.35 -12.73
CA ARG A 78 17.87 16.47 -12.25
C ARG A 78 17.44 15.75 -10.98
N LEU A 79 17.63 14.43 -10.93
CA LEU A 79 17.50 13.66 -9.69
C LEU A 79 18.68 14.00 -8.76
N THR A 80 18.42 14.70 -7.66
CA THR A 80 19.47 15.17 -6.73
C THR A 80 19.57 14.32 -5.47
N SER A 81 18.48 13.66 -5.08
CA SER A 81 18.44 12.78 -3.91
C SER A 81 17.42 11.66 -4.10
N LEU A 82 17.76 10.47 -3.59
CA LEU A 82 16.93 9.28 -3.67
C LEU A 82 17.01 8.49 -2.36
N TYR A 83 15.87 8.11 -1.81
CA TYR A 83 15.77 7.41 -0.54
C TYR A 83 14.77 6.25 -0.66
N ASN A 84 15.05 5.12 -0.02
CA ASN A 84 13.96 4.24 0.40
C ASN A 84 13.38 4.74 1.73
N ARG A 85 12.49 3.98 2.37
CA ARG A 85 11.85 4.38 3.63
C ARG A 85 12.78 4.93 4.72
N LYS A 86 14.04 4.45 4.82
CA LYS A 86 14.97 4.82 5.91
C LYS A 86 16.34 5.29 5.45
N ASN A 87 16.78 4.90 4.25
CA ASN A 87 18.17 5.01 3.85
C ASN A 87 18.29 5.75 2.52
N PRO A 88 19.30 6.63 2.36
CA PRO A 88 19.67 7.15 1.06
C PRO A 88 20.07 6.00 0.12
N ILE A 89 19.88 6.23 -1.16
CA ILE A 89 20.27 5.33 -2.24
C ILE A 89 21.14 6.14 -3.19
N ASP A 90 22.34 5.66 -3.44
CA ASP A 90 23.15 6.15 -4.54
C ASP A 90 22.62 5.55 -5.86
N PRO A 91 22.08 6.37 -6.78
CA PRO A 91 21.56 5.88 -8.06
C PRO A 91 22.66 5.35 -9.00
N LEU A 92 23.93 5.69 -8.74
CA LEU A 92 25.08 5.25 -9.54
C LEU A 92 25.78 4.01 -8.96
N GLN A 93 25.38 3.55 -7.78
CA GLN A 93 25.89 2.29 -7.23
C GLN A 93 25.27 1.11 -7.98
N ILE A 94 25.92 0.65 -9.05
CA ILE A 94 25.42 -0.45 -9.88
C ILE A 94 25.72 -1.81 -9.24
N ILE A 95 26.96 -2.01 -8.77
CA ILE A 95 27.38 -3.26 -8.14
C ILE A 95 26.82 -3.29 -6.71
N LYS A 96 25.99 -4.31 -6.43
CA LYS A 96 25.26 -4.50 -5.15
C LYS A 96 24.23 -3.41 -4.81
N GLY A 97 23.97 -2.47 -5.73
CA GLY A 97 22.94 -1.45 -5.50
C GLY A 97 21.52 -1.91 -5.80
N LYS A 98 20.57 -1.02 -5.56
CA LYS A 98 19.13 -1.29 -5.70
C LYS A 98 18.66 -0.96 -7.11
N THR A 99 19.22 -1.64 -8.11
CA THR A 99 19.00 -1.35 -9.54
C THR A 99 17.52 -1.38 -9.94
N PHE A 100 16.70 -2.21 -9.28
CA PHE A 100 15.25 -2.26 -9.48
C PHE A 100 14.53 -0.94 -9.15
N ILE A 101 15.02 -0.17 -8.17
CA ILE A 101 14.46 1.15 -7.84
C ILE A 101 14.77 2.13 -8.97
N ILE A 102 16.01 2.08 -9.47
CA ILE A 102 16.48 2.93 -10.56
C ILE A 102 15.69 2.63 -11.84
N GLU A 103 15.55 1.35 -12.20
CA GLU A 103 14.69 0.92 -13.31
C GLU A 103 13.26 1.45 -13.18
N GLY A 104 12.67 1.32 -11.99
CA GLY A 104 11.32 1.80 -11.70
C GLY A 104 11.18 3.31 -11.89
N ILE A 105 12.18 4.09 -11.48
CA ILE A 105 12.23 5.55 -11.64
C ILE A 105 12.32 5.92 -13.12
N PHE A 106 13.29 5.37 -13.86
CA PHE A 106 13.47 5.71 -15.28
C PHE A 106 12.23 5.37 -16.11
N ARG A 107 11.56 4.25 -15.82
CA ARG A 107 10.28 3.91 -16.46
C ARG A 107 9.16 4.88 -16.13
N SER A 108 9.19 5.49 -14.95
CA SER A 108 8.24 6.51 -14.54
C SER A 108 8.53 7.88 -15.16
N ILE A 109 9.81 8.22 -15.38
CA ILE A 109 10.20 9.39 -16.18
C ILE A 109 9.61 9.28 -17.59
N GLN A 110 9.80 8.14 -18.26
CA GLN A 110 9.26 7.91 -19.62
C GLN A 110 7.73 8.03 -19.71
N LYS A 111 7.04 7.88 -18.58
CA LYS A 111 5.57 8.01 -18.50
C LYS A 111 5.11 9.41 -18.09
N GLY A 112 6.03 10.34 -17.84
CA GLY A 112 5.73 11.67 -17.31
C GLY A 112 5.13 11.62 -15.91
N TYR A 113 5.60 10.70 -15.04
CA TYR A 113 5.08 10.57 -13.67
C TYR A 113 5.93 11.33 -12.65
N ILE A 114 7.11 11.80 -13.03
CA ILE A 114 8.03 12.52 -12.16
C ILE A 114 7.99 13.99 -12.54
N GLU A 115 7.75 14.83 -11.55
CA GLU A 115 7.75 16.28 -11.70
C GLU A 115 9.19 16.81 -11.85
N ILE A 116 9.34 17.94 -12.54
CA ILE A 116 10.64 18.58 -12.82
C ILE A 116 11.32 19.01 -11.52
N ASP A 117 10.53 19.45 -10.54
CA ASP A 117 11.01 19.99 -9.28
C ASP A 117 10.25 19.43 -8.08
N GLY A 118 10.95 19.35 -6.95
CA GLY A 118 10.37 19.11 -5.64
C GLY A 118 10.49 17.67 -5.14
N GLU A 119 10.12 17.51 -3.87
CA GLU A 119 10.14 16.21 -3.19
C GLU A 119 8.88 15.41 -3.55
N GLN A 120 9.08 14.16 -3.97
CA GLN A 120 8.01 13.29 -4.43
C GLN A 120 8.12 11.91 -3.77
N ALA A 121 6.99 11.39 -3.27
CA ALA A 121 6.91 10.10 -2.62
C ALA A 121 6.02 9.14 -3.41
N GLY A 122 6.43 7.87 -3.50
CA GLY A 122 5.72 6.84 -4.23
C GLY A 122 6.16 5.43 -3.87
N GLU A 123 5.60 4.47 -4.59
CA GLU A 123 5.86 3.03 -4.40
C GLU A 123 6.57 2.46 -5.62
N VAL A 124 7.72 1.80 -5.42
CA VAL A 124 8.26 0.92 -6.47
C VAL A 124 7.58 -0.43 -6.37
N ILE A 125 6.95 -0.86 -7.45
CA ILE A 125 6.33 -2.18 -7.62
C ILE A 125 6.94 -2.90 -8.82
N GLY A 126 6.97 -4.23 -8.82
CA GLY A 126 7.53 -5.00 -9.92
C GLY A 126 8.02 -6.40 -9.55
N PRO A 127 8.74 -7.07 -10.48
CA PRO A 127 9.34 -8.38 -10.28
C PRO A 127 10.12 -8.50 -8.96
N LYS A 128 10.01 -9.64 -8.26
CA LYS A 128 10.77 -9.93 -7.03
C LYS A 128 10.51 -8.97 -5.86
N LEU A 129 9.58 -8.00 -5.98
CA LEU A 129 9.11 -7.18 -4.87
C LEU A 129 7.76 -7.70 -4.40
N GLN A 130 7.70 -8.13 -3.14
CA GLN A 130 6.46 -8.55 -2.47
C GLN A 130 5.65 -9.58 -3.25
N GLY A 131 6.32 -10.50 -3.95
CA GLY A 131 5.69 -11.52 -4.79
C GLY A 131 5.14 -11.02 -6.13
N ASN A 132 5.35 -9.74 -6.50
CA ASN A 132 4.88 -9.13 -7.74
C ASN A 132 3.38 -9.37 -8.02
N PRO A 133 2.48 -8.96 -7.11
CA PRO A 133 1.06 -9.31 -7.21
C PRO A 133 0.42 -8.79 -8.50
N TYR A 134 0.98 -7.74 -9.09
CA TYR A 134 0.49 -7.10 -10.32
C TYR A 134 1.01 -7.74 -11.61
N ASN A 135 1.77 -8.83 -11.51
CA ASN A 135 2.40 -9.55 -12.62
C ASN A 135 3.08 -8.61 -13.64
N LEU A 136 3.92 -7.70 -13.13
CA LEU A 136 4.66 -6.79 -13.97
C LEU A 136 5.92 -7.47 -14.49
N ASN A 137 6.25 -7.24 -15.75
CA ASN A 137 7.53 -7.69 -16.33
C ASN A 137 8.70 -6.80 -15.92
N ASN A 138 8.42 -5.61 -15.38
CA ASN A 138 9.39 -4.57 -15.13
C ASN A 138 8.99 -3.74 -13.91
N HIS A 139 9.95 -3.05 -13.31
CA HIS A 139 9.67 -2.17 -12.18
C HIS A 139 9.01 -0.87 -12.64
N ILE A 140 8.19 -0.29 -11.78
CA ILE A 140 7.65 1.06 -11.97
C ILE A 140 7.55 1.74 -10.62
N TRP A 141 7.99 2.99 -10.55
CA TRP A 141 7.77 3.84 -9.39
C TRP A 141 6.46 4.63 -9.57
N TYR A 142 5.46 4.38 -8.75
CA TYR A 142 4.15 5.01 -8.88
C TYR A 142 3.97 6.11 -7.82
N PRO A 143 3.86 7.40 -8.21
CA PRO A 143 3.70 8.49 -7.25
C PRO A 143 2.41 8.36 -6.44
N PHE A 144 2.45 8.66 -5.15
CA PHE A 144 1.24 8.64 -4.32
C PHE A 144 0.22 9.71 -4.73
N SER A 145 0.68 10.88 -5.20
CA SER A 145 -0.19 11.92 -5.77
C SER A 145 -1.00 11.37 -6.96
N LYS A 146 -0.38 10.54 -7.79
CA LYS A 146 -1.03 9.86 -8.90
C LYS A 146 -1.95 8.74 -8.42
N ALA A 147 -1.58 8.01 -7.36
CA ALA A 147 -2.42 6.97 -6.76
C ALA A 147 -3.73 7.56 -6.26
N VAL A 148 -3.69 8.67 -5.55
CA VAL A 148 -4.89 9.38 -5.06
C VAL A 148 -5.85 9.70 -6.21
N LYS A 149 -5.34 10.20 -7.34
CA LYS A 149 -6.17 10.56 -8.49
C LYS A 149 -6.72 9.33 -9.24
N HIS A 150 -5.92 8.28 -9.38
CA HIS A 150 -6.21 7.20 -10.35
C HIS A 150 -6.69 5.91 -9.74
N LEU A 151 -6.37 5.65 -8.47
CA LEU A 151 -6.58 4.39 -7.76
C LEU A 151 -7.56 4.54 -6.59
N ALA A 152 -8.32 5.64 -6.54
CA ALA A 152 -9.43 5.79 -5.62
C ALA A 152 -10.58 4.81 -5.98
N TYR A 153 -11.23 4.28 -4.94
CA TYR A 153 -12.38 3.40 -5.05
C TYR A 153 -13.68 4.21 -4.94
N ARG A 154 -14.48 4.20 -6.00
CA ARG A 154 -15.82 4.81 -5.97
C ARG A 154 -16.78 4.00 -5.09
N SER A 155 -16.66 2.67 -5.13
CA SER A 155 -17.44 1.73 -4.33
C SER A 155 -17.28 1.90 -2.82
N PHE A 156 -16.26 2.63 -2.37
CA PHE A 156 -16.13 3.02 -0.97
C PHE A 156 -17.32 3.86 -0.47
N HIS A 157 -17.98 4.61 -1.36
CA HIS A 157 -19.10 5.49 -1.02
C HIS A 157 -20.48 4.86 -1.30
N GLU A 158 -20.53 3.61 -1.77
CA GLU A 158 -21.78 2.95 -2.19
C GLU A 158 -22.52 2.28 -1.02
N HIS A 159 -21.89 2.18 0.15
CA HIS A 159 -22.42 1.49 1.32
C HIS A 159 -22.18 2.29 2.60
N GLU A 160 -22.99 2.01 3.63
CA GLU A 160 -22.79 2.59 4.94
C GLU A 160 -21.39 2.26 5.46
N LYS A 161 -20.70 3.29 5.96
CA LYS A 161 -19.32 3.19 6.44
C LYS A 161 -19.30 2.65 7.86
N ASN A 162 -19.39 1.34 7.98
CA ASN A 162 -19.24 0.63 9.25
C ASN A 162 -18.26 -0.54 9.09
N PHE A 163 -17.80 -1.08 10.22
CA PHE A 163 -16.79 -2.14 10.25
C PHE A 163 -17.20 -3.39 9.46
N VAL A 164 -18.48 -3.81 9.57
CA VAL A 164 -18.99 -5.03 8.94
C VAL A 164 -18.99 -4.89 7.41
N ASN A 165 -19.54 -3.79 6.90
CA ASN A 165 -19.58 -3.52 5.47
C ASN A 165 -18.17 -3.39 4.89
N TRP A 166 -17.25 -2.73 5.60
CA TRP A 166 -15.86 -2.65 5.17
C TRP A 166 -15.16 -3.99 5.20
N SER A 167 -15.38 -4.82 6.22
CA SER A 167 -14.83 -6.17 6.27
C SER A 167 -15.26 -7.00 5.05
N ASN A 168 -16.56 -6.98 4.72
CA ASN A 168 -17.10 -7.68 3.55
C ASN A 168 -16.55 -7.10 2.24
N TRP A 169 -16.49 -5.78 2.12
CA TRP A 169 -15.91 -5.11 0.97
C TRP A 169 -14.43 -5.49 0.76
N PHE A 170 -13.64 -5.53 1.83
CA PHE A 170 -12.25 -5.98 1.79
C PHE A 170 -12.10 -7.45 1.41
N LYS A 171 -13.03 -8.30 1.86
CA LYS A 171 -13.01 -9.73 1.59
C LYS A 171 -13.21 -10.01 0.12
N ASP A 172 -14.30 -9.49 -0.44
CA ASP A 172 -14.87 -9.98 -1.70
C ASP A 172 -14.77 -8.97 -2.85
N TYR A 173 -14.60 -7.67 -2.58
CA TYR A 173 -14.78 -6.61 -3.59
C TYR A 173 -13.58 -5.66 -3.74
N LEU A 174 -12.54 -5.80 -2.93
CA LEU A 174 -11.35 -4.94 -2.98
C LEU A 174 -10.36 -5.36 -4.09
N ILE A 175 -10.84 -5.33 -5.33
CA ILE A 175 -10.06 -5.65 -6.53
C ILE A 175 -9.07 -4.52 -6.83
N SER A 176 -7.81 -4.85 -7.09
CA SER A 176 -6.76 -3.88 -7.46
C SER A 176 -7.16 -3.04 -8.66
N ARG A 177 -7.30 -1.72 -8.44
CA ARG A 177 -7.55 -0.72 -9.49
C ARG A 177 -6.35 -0.62 -10.43
N PHE A 178 -5.13 -0.75 -9.90
CA PHE A 178 -3.91 -0.71 -10.70
C PHE A 178 -3.86 -1.88 -11.67
N ALA A 179 -4.14 -3.11 -11.21
CA ALA A 179 -4.20 -4.28 -12.08
C ALA A 179 -5.34 -4.15 -13.10
N ALA A 180 -6.56 -3.80 -12.65
CA ALA A 180 -7.73 -3.68 -13.51
C ALA A 180 -7.53 -2.67 -14.66
N LYS A 181 -6.88 -1.53 -14.39
CA LYS A 181 -6.54 -0.54 -15.43
C LYS A 181 -5.54 -1.04 -16.48
N ARG A 182 -4.83 -2.13 -16.19
CA ARG A 182 -3.89 -2.78 -17.09
C ARG A 182 -4.49 -3.99 -17.80
N LYS A 183 -5.75 -4.36 -17.50
CA LYS A 183 -6.45 -5.49 -18.13
C LYS A 183 -6.36 -5.46 -19.65
N SER A 184 -6.60 -4.30 -20.27
CA SER A 184 -6.49 -4.15 -21.74
C SER A 184 -5.09 -4.44 -22.30
N LYS A 185 -4.04 -4.31 -21.49
CA LYS A 185 -2.65 -4.61 -21.88
C LYS A 185 -2.24 -6.05 -21.59
N GLN A 186 -2.96 -6.74 -20.70
CA GLN A 186 -2.69 -8.12 -20.31
C GLN A 186 -3.56 -9.11 -21.10
N GLY A 187 -4.68 -8.68 -21.67
CA GLY A 187 -5.58 -9.55 -22.44
C GLY A 187 -5.96 -10.77 -21.62
N ASP A 188 -5.84 -11.96 -22.22
CA ASP A 188 -6.15 -13.25 -21.61
C ASP A 188 -5.23 -13.63 -20.45
N GLN A 189 -4.09 -12.94 -20.28
CA GLN A 189 -3.18 -13.15 -19.15
C GLN A 189 -3.60 -12.36 -17.90
N TYR A 190 -4.64 -11.53 -18.00
CA TYR A 190 -5.18 -10.82 -16.83
C TYR A 190 -5.80 -11.82 -15.87
N LYS A 191 -5.24 -11.91 -14.67
CA LYS A 191 -5.91 -12.52 -13.52
C LYS A 191 -6.36 -11.40 -12.61
N GLU A 192 -7.56 -11.55 -12.07
CA GLU A 192 -8.02 -10.63 -11.04
C GLU A 192 -7.10 -10.71 -9.83
N VAL A 193 -6.71 -9.54 -9.31
CA VAL A 193 -5.80 -9.42 -8.19
C VAL A 193 -6.49 -8.59 -7.12
N MET A 194 -6.59 -9.12 -5.92
CA MET A 194 -7.06 -8.34 -4.78
C MET A 194 -5.99 -7.35 -4.34
N ALA A 195 -6.38 -6.12 -4.01
CA ALA A 195 -5.46 -5.15 -3.45
C ALA A 195 -4.96 -5.60 -2.07
N GLU A 196 -3.79 -5.13 -1.65
CA GLU A 196 -3.30 -5.34 -0.28
C GLU A 196 -4.24 -4.73 0.75
N GLY A 197 -4.80 -3.57 0.41
CA GLY A 197 -5.60 -2.73 1.29
C GLY A 197 -5.84 -1.36 0.69
N VAL A 198 -6.18 -0.42 1.56
CA VAL A 198 -6.39 0.97 1.21
C VAL A 198 -5.59 1.89 2.12
N VAL A 199 -5.29 3.08 1.59
CA VAL A 199 -4.95 4.26 2.38
C VAL A 199 -6.12 5.21 2.28
N PHE A 200 -6.68 5.57 3.42
CA PHE A 200 -7.69 6.62 3.55
C PHE A 200 -7.01 7.98 3.48
N TYR A 201 -7.63 8.93 2.79
CA TYR A 201 -7.21 10.33 2.75
C TYR A 201 -8.40 11.24 3.05
N ASN A 202 -8.15 12.30 3.81
CA ASN A 202 -9.08 13.41 3.96
C ASN A 202 -8.35 14.72 3.64
N LEU A 203 -8.62 15.32 2.47
CA LEU A 203 -7.82 16.46 2.00
C LEU A 203 -8.11 17.75 2.75
N ARG A 204 -9.35 17.93 3.25
CA ARG A 204 -9.71 19.04 4.12
C ARG A 204 -8.87 19.02 5.40
N ARG A 205 -8.79 17.87 6.08
CA ARG A 205 -7.95 17.71 7.28
C ARG A 205 -6.47 17.93 7.01
N LYS A 206 -5.99 17.61 5.81
CA LYS A 206 -4.62 17.91 5.39
C LYS A 206 -4.36 19.41 5.37
N GLU A 207 -5.30 20.21 4.86
CA GLU A 207 -5.22 21.67 4.81
C GLU A 207 -5.27 22.28 6.23
N GLU A 208 -6.01 21.64 7.13
CA GLU A 208 -6.07 21.99 8.56
C GLU A 208 -4.84 21.53 9.38
N GLY A 209 -3.87 20.85 8.76
CA GLY A 209 -2.68 20.34 9.44
C GLY A 209 -2.94 19.18 10.41
N LYS A 210 -4.09 18.49 10.30
CA LYS A 210 -4.47 17.36 11.17
C LYS A 210 -4.05 16.02 10.58
N THR A 211 -4.15 14.95 11.38
CA THR A 211 -4.06 13.57 10.87
C THR A 211 -5.11 13.36 9.78
N TYR A 212 -4.64 13.03 8.58
CA TYR A 212 -5.44 12.98 7.37
C TYR A 212 -5.25 11.71 6.55
N ARG A 213 -4.42 10.80 7.04
CA ARG A 213 -4.15 9.50 6.42
C ARG A 213 -4.23 8.38 7.45
N ALA A 214 -4.87 7.29 7.04
CA ALA A 214 -4.89 6.04 7.78
C ALA A 214 -4.79 4.88 6.79
N LYS A 215 -4.42 3.68 7.23
CA LYS A 215 -4.31 2.50 6.37
C LYS A 215 -5.06 1.31 6.95
N LEU A 216 -5.68 0.54 6.08
CA LEU A 216 -6.31 -0.73 6.44
C LEU A 216 -5.94 -1.75 5.39
N ARG A 217 -5.65 -2.98 5.81
CA ARG A 217 -5.18 -4.06 4.93
C ARG A 217 -6.03 -5.29 5.12
N ARG A 218 -6.12 -6.11 4.06
CA ARG A 218 -6.86 -7.38 4.10
C ARG A 218 -6.28 -8.33 5.15
N ASP A 219 -4.95 -8.35 5.28
CA ASP A 219 -4.21 -9.13 6.29
C ASP A 219 -4.46 -8.71 7.75
N MET A 220 -5.30 -7.70 8.00
CA MET A 220 -5.70 -7.31 9.35
C MET A 220 -7.04 -7.93 9.77
N PHE A 221 -7.74 -8.63 8.89
CA PHE A 221 -9.01 -9.29 9.23
C PHE A 221 -8.81 -10.79 9.41
N ALA A 222 -9.55 -11.40 10.35
CA ALA A 222 -9.41 -12.83 10.64
C ALA A 222 -9.67 -13.72 9.41
N TRP A 223 -10.70 -13.41 8.62
CA TRP A 223 -11.08 -14.19 7.44
C TRP A 223 -9.96 -14.31 6.40
N TYR A 224 -8.92 -13.46 6.47
CA TYR A 224 -7.75 -13.58 5.60
C TYR A 224 -6.92 -14.83 5.91
N TYR A 225 -7.00 -15.33 7.15
CA TYR A 225 -6.23 -16.46 7.65
C TYR A 225 -7.09 -17.69 7.95
N SER A 226 -8.35 -17.50 8.32
CA SER A 226 -9.21 -18.54 8.90
C SER A 226 -9.42 -19.78 8.02
N ASP A 227 -9.23 -19.69 6.71
CA ASP A 227 -9.36 -20.83 5.80
C ASP A 227 -8.17 -21.81 5.90
N VAL A 228 -7.04 -21.38 6.48
CA VAL A 228 -5.77 -22.13 6.47
C VAL A 228 -5.04 -22.18 7.81
N ILE A 229 -5.41 -21.31 8.76
CA ILE A 229 -4.82 -21.26 10.10
C ILE A 229 -5.92 -21.06 11.13
N GLU A 230 -5.96 -21.93 12.14
CA GLU A 230 -6.80 -21.73 13.33
C GLU A 230 -6.27 -20.58 14.20
N ILE A 231 -7.14 -19.65 14.58
CA ILE A 231 -6.85 -18.47 15.40
C ILE A 231 -7.52 -18.66 16.76
N HIS A 232 -6.75 -18.60 17.84
CA HIS A 232 -7.27 -18.81 19.19
C HIS A 232 -7.81 -17.51 19.80
N GLY A 233 -9.04 -17.56 20.33
CA GLY A 233 -9.64 -16.49 21.12
C GLY A 233 -10.08 -15.25 20.32
N TYR A 234 -10.32 -15.41 19.02
CA TYR A 234 -10.88 -14.38 18.12
C TYR A 234 -12.39 -14.57 17.93
#